data_AF-A0A661VZG9-F1
#
_entry.id   AF-A0A661VZG9-F1
#
_cell.length_a   1.000
_cell.length_b   1.000
_cell.length_c   1.000
_cell.angle_alpha   90.00
_cell.angle_beta   90.00
_cell.angle_gamma   90.00
#
_symmetry.space_group_name_H-M   'P 1'
#
loop_
_entity.id
_entity.type
_entity.pdbx_description
1 polymer ?
#
loop_
_entity_poly.entity_id
_entity_poly.type
_entity_poly.pdbx_seq_one_letter_code
_entity_poly.pdbx_strand_id
1 'polypeptide(L)' 'LSPEDVESGDYLMDWRREGYGFRYVHLLNEAETRRLASAAGLQLDELFRADGRENNLTLYAIMSK' A
#
# COMPACT_ATOMS: atom_id res chain seq x y z
N LEU A 1 19.37 4.64 1.23
CA LEU A 1 18.13 4.28 0.51
C LEU A 1 18.38 4.46 -0.97
N SER A 2 19.08 3.48 -1.52
CA SER A 2 19.15 3.20 -2.94
C SER A 2 18.06 2.19 -3.31
N PRO A 3 17.83 1.93 -4.61
CA PRO A 3 16.89 0.91 -5.04
C PRO A 3 17.23 -0.52 -4.57
N GLU A 4 18.46 -0.78 -4.12
CA GLU A 4 18.83 -2.10 -3.56
C GLU A 4 18.49 -2.25 -2.07
N ASP A 5 18.07 -1.16 -1.41
CA ASP A 5 17.64 -1.16 0.00
C ASP A 5 16.15 -1.53 0.18
N VAL A 6 15.42 -1.84 -0.90
CA VAL A 6 13.95 -1.98 -0.89
C VAL A 6 13.47 -3.30 -1.52
N GLU A 7 12.31 -3.79 -1.06
CA GLU A 7 11.72 -5.05 -1.50
C GLU A 7 10.73 -4.87 -2.66
N SER A 8 10.21 -5.99 -3.20
CA SER A 8 9.16 -5.93 -4.20
C SER A 8 7.90 -5.25 -3.64
N GLY A 9 7.39 -4.24 -4.35
CA GLY A 9 6.25 -3.44 -3.91
C GLY A 9 6.65 -2.17 -3.15
N ASP A 10 7.91 -2.02 -2.77
CA ASP A 10 8.42 -0.80 -2.16
C ASP A 10 8.85 0.23 -3.21
N TYR A 11 8.52 1.48 -2.93
CA TYR A 11 8.85 2.63 -3.76
C TYR A 11 9.41 3.76 -2.91
N LEU A 12 10.55 4.31 -3.37
CA LEU A 12 11.10 5.55 -2.85
C LEU A 12 10.68 6.68 -3.80
N MET A 13 9.72 7.50 -3.38
CA MET A 13 9.24 8.63 -4.14
C MET A 13 10.01 9.89 -3.76
N ASP A 14 10.37 10.69 -4.77
CA ASP A 14 11.00 12.00 -4.60
C ASP A 14 10.04 12.97 -3.87
N TRP A 15 10.45 13.44 -2.69
CA TRP A 15 9.69 14.45 -1.94
C TRP A 15 10.14 15.85 -2.34
N ARG A 16 9.31 16.53 -3.14
CA ARG A 16 9.65 17.84 -3.74
C ARG A 16 9.12 19.07 -2.99
N ARG A 17 8.72 18.94 -1.73
CA ARG A 17 8.26 20.07 -0.90
C ARG A 17 9.29 20.39 0.18
N GLU A 18 10.03 21.48 -0.01
CA GLU A 18 11.07 22.03 0.88
C GLU A 18 12.14 21.02 1.32
N GLY A 19 13.37 21.18 0.78
CA GLY A 19 14.49 20.29 1.09
C GLY A 19 14.55 19.03 0.22
N TYR A 20 15.52 18.16 0.52
CA TYR A 20 15.72 16.87 -0.13
C TYR A 20 15.27 15.75 0.82
N GLY A 21 14.41 14.85 0.32
CA GLY A 21 13.95 13.70 1.08
C GLY A 21 13.26 12.65 0.20
N PHE A 22 13.13 11.44 0.75
CA PHE A 22 12.38 10.35 0.13
C PHE A 22 11.12 10.05 0.93
N ARG A 23 10.01 9.81 0.23
CA ARG A 23 8.82 9.19 0.80
C ARG A 23 8.83 7.71 0.45
N TYR A 24 8.86 6.88 1.48
CA TYR A 24 8.67 5.44 1.32
C TYR A 24 7.17 5.11 1.18
N VAL A 25 6.83 4.26 0.23
CA VAL A 25 5.49 3.74 -0.01
C VAL A 25 5.59 2.26 -0.34
N HIS A 26 4.75 1.43 0.28
CA HIS A 26 4.60 0.03 -0.08
C HIS A 26 3.26 -0.20 -0.77
N LEU A 27 3.27 -0.77 -1.97
CA LEU A 27 2.08 -1.06 -2.77
C LEU A 27 1.56 -2.47 -2.44
N LEU A 28 0.51 -2.51 -1.64
CA LEU A 28 -0.16 -3.76 -1.26
C LEU A 28 -0.97 -4.36 -2.41
N ASN A 29 -0.95 -5.68 -2.50
CA ASN A 29 -1.91 -6.46 -3.28
C ASN A 29 -2.89 -7.22 -2.38
N GLU A 30 -3.97 -7.75 -2.95
CA GLU A 30 -5.03 -8.42 -2.20
C GLU A 30 -4.54 -9.62 -1.36
N ALA A 31 -3.62 -10.42 -1.89
CA ALA A 31 -3.10 -11.58 -1.18
C ALA A 31 -2.31 -11.17 0.06
N GLU A 32 -1.50 -10.12 -0.08
CA GLU A 32 -0.76 -9.54 1.02
C GLU A 32 -1.67 -8.86 2.06
N THR A 33 -2.67 -8.10 1.62
CA THR A 33 -3.66 -7.50 2.52
C THR A 33 -4.36 -8.56 3.38
N ARG A 34 -4.73 -9.71 2.79
CA ARG A 34 -5.32 -10.85 3.53
C ARG A 34 -4.36 -11.43 4.57
N ARG A 35 -3.08 -11.63 4.21
CA ARG A 35 -2.06 -12.12 5.14
C ARG A 35 -1.85 -11.15 6.30
N LEU A 36 -1.75 -9.86 6.02
CA LEU A 36 -1.56 -8.83 7.03
C LEU A 36 -2.77 -8.71 7.97
N ALA A 37 -4.00 -8.75 7.44
CA ALA A 37 -5.21 -8.76 8.26
C ALA A 37 -5.22 -9.98 9.22
N SER A 38 -4.92 -11.17 8.71
CA SER A 38 -4.84 -12.38 9.53
C SER A 38 -3.75 -12.30 10.59
N ALA A 39 -2.56 -11.81 10.24
CA ALA A 39 -1.45 -11.63 11.18
C ALA A 39 -1.76 -10.59 12.27
N ALA A 40 -2.57 -9.58 11.94
CA ALA A 40 -3.04 -8.57 12.87
C ALA A 40 -4.25 -9.01 13.71
N GLY A 41 -4.81 -10.19 13.47
CA GLY A 41 -6.04 -10.67 14.13
C GLY A 41 -7.28 -9.88 13.74
N LEU A 42 -7.32 -9.34 12.52
CA LEU A 42 -8.46 -8.62 11.94
C LEU A 42 -9.20 -9.52 10.95
N GLN A 43 -10.51 -9.38 10.91
CA GLN A 43 -11.34 -9.95 9.86
C GLN A 43 -11.41 -9.00 8.68
N LEU A 44 -11.16 -9.53 7.48
CA LEU A 44 -11.32 -8.77 6.24
C LEU A 44 -12.77 -8.92 5.75
N ASP A 45 -13.55 -7.86 5.89
CA ASP A 45 -14.97 -7.85 5.53
C ASP A 45 -15.16 -7.56 4.04
N GLU A 46 -14.36 -6.66 3.47
CA GLU A 46 -14.45 -6.29 2.06
C GLU A 46 -13.09 -5.88 1.49
N LEU A 47 -12.86 -6.22 0.22
CA LEU A 47 -11.81 -5.66 -0.63
C LEU A 47 -12.43 -5.15 -1.91
N PHE A 48 -12.11 -3.92 -2.28
CA PHE A 48 -12.58 -3.34 -3.53
C PHE A 48 -11.57 -2.33 -4.08
N ARG A 49 -11.68 -2.05 -5.38
CA ARG A 49 -10.93 -0.98 -6.02
C ARG A 49 -11.82 0.22 -6.28
N ALA A 50 -11.28 1.40 -6.06
CA ALA A 50 -11.93 2.66 -6.37
C ALA A 50 -10.88 3.71 -6.77
N ASP A 51 -11.35 4.90 -7.12
CA ASP A 51 -10.57 6.04 -7.59
C ASP A 51 -9.91 5.88 -8.96
N GLY A 52 -9.34 6.99 -9.42
CA GLY A 52 -8.80 7.13 -10.76
C GLY A 52 -9.91 7.31 -11.79
N ARG A 53 -9.50 7.59 -13.03
CA ARG A 53 -10.44 7.82 -14.13
C ARG A 53 -11.35 6.61 -14.39
N GLU A 54 -10.80 5.40 -14.23
CA GLU A 54 -11.47 4.13 -14.53
C GLU A 54 -12.01 3.43 -13.26
N ASN A 55 -12.03 4.12 -12.12
CA ASN A 55 -12.51 3.62 -10.82
C ASN A 55 -11.87 2.29 -10.37
N ASN A 56 -10.59 2.06 -10.69
CA ASN A 56 -9.88 0.81 -10.40
C ASN A 56 -8.45 1.02 -9.89
N LEU A 57 -8.11 2.24 -9.46
CA LEU A 57 -6.73 2.61 -9.14
C LEU A 57 -6.28 2.12 -7.77
N THR A 58 -6.99 2.50 -6.72
CA THR A 58 -6.62 2.26 -5.32
C THR A 58 -7.30 1.00 -4.79
N LEU A 59 -6.56 0.14 -4.08
CA LEU A 59 -7.13 -0.99 -3.34
C LEU A 59 -7.53 -0.54 -1.93
N TYR A 60 -8.79 -0.76 -1.58
CA TYR A 60 -9.36 -0.48 -0.27
C TYR A 60 -9.72 -1.76 0.46
N ALA A 61 -9.63 -1.72 1.79
CA ALA A 61 -9.99 -2.82 2.67
C ALA A 61 -10.86 -2.32 3.82
N ILE A 62 -12.01 -2.96 4.04
CA ILE A 62 -12.83 -2.78 5.24
C ILE A 62 -12.53 -3.95 6.16
N MET A 63 -12.19 -3.64 7.41
CA MET A 63 -11.79 -4.64 8.40
C MET A 63 -12.45 -4.38 9.75
N SER A 64 -12.71 -5.47 10.46
CA SER A 64 -13.24 -5.48 11.82
C SER A 64 -12.37 -6.33 12.73
N LYS A 65 -12.61 -6.24 14.05
CA LYS A 65 -11.92 -7.00 15.08
C LYS A 65 -12.76 -8.20 15.52
#